data_AF-A0A1D1XYD7-F1
#
_entry.id   AF-A0A1D1XYD7-F1
#
_cell.length_a   1.000
_cell.length_b   1.000
_cell.length_c   1.000
_cell.angle_alpha   90.00
_cell.angle_beta   90.00
_cell.angle_gamma   90.00
#
_symmetry.space_group_name_H-M   'P 1'
#
loop_
_entity.id
_entity.type
_entity.pdbx_description
1 polymer ?
#
loop_
_entity_poly.entity_id
_entity_poly.type
_entity_poly.pdbx_seq_one_letter_code
_entity_poly.pdbx_strand_id
1 'polypeptide(L)'
;MSEVEEDERGVPSPQRSSATIGANASSPSPKLTKISRHHFSDDDSNASAGAFSIDVIESMEEEYGMFIWPCSIVLAEYVWQQRKRFLNESVVELGAGTSLPGLVAAKVGADVTLTDISSNLEVLDNMKRSCGINKLNYIRAHVGRMGRILI
;
A
#
# COMPACT_ATOMS: atom_id res chain seq x y z
N MET A 1 -47.21 12.23 -68.45
CA MET A 1 -48.11 13.36 -68.17
C MET A 1 -48.97 12.95 -66.98
N SER A 2 -48.79 13.47 -65.78
CA SER A 2 -48.38 14.82 -65.41
C SER A 2 -47.61 14.79 -64.08
N GLU A 3 -46.51 15.53 -64.06
CA GLU A 3 -45.83 16.02 -62.86
C GLU A 3 -46.77 16.93 -62.05
N VAL A 4 -46.69 16.83 -60.73
CA VAL A 4 -46.96 17.95 -59.81
C VAL A 4 -45.92 17.85 -58.69
N GLU A 5 -44.94 18.74 -58.73
CA GLU A 5 -44.03 19.08 -57.64
C GLU A 5 -44.67 20.12 -56.70
N GLU A 6 -44.01 20.26 -55.54
CA GLU A 6 -44.07 21.34 -54.53
C GLU A 6 -45.08 21.20 -53.38
N ASP A 7 -44.54 21.03 -52.15
CA ASP A 7 -44.33 22.16 -51.23
C ASP A 7 -43.60 21.68 -49.96
N GLU A 8 -42.40 22.23 -49.73
CA GLU A 8 -41.59 22.01 -48.54
C GLU A 8 -42.19 22.75 -47.34
N ARG A 9 -42.56 22.02 -46.28
CA ARG A 9 -42.71 22.59 -44.94
C ARG A 9 -41.92 21.78 -43.93
N GLY A 10 -40.85 22.41 -43.45
CA GLY A 10 -39.86 21.86 -42.56
C GLY A 10 -40.42 21.32 -41.26
N VAL A 11 -39.86 20.18 -40.84
CA VAL A 11 -40.00 19.64 -39.49
C VAL A 11 -38.61 19.75 -38.84
N PRO A 12 -38.42 20.58 -37.81
CA PRO A 12 -37.16 20.62 -37.09
C PRO A 12 -37.01 19.37 -36.24
N SER A 13 -35.85 18.71 -36.36
CA SER A 13 -35.43 17.61 -35.49
C SER A 13 -35.45 18.03 -34.02
N PRO A 14 -35.93 17.19 -33.09
CA PRO A 14 -35.84 17.51 -31.67
C PRO A 14 -34.39 17.48 -31.22
N GLN A 15 -33.84 18.65 -30.89
CA GLN A 15 -32.58 18.76 -30.17
C GLN A 15 -32.76 18.15 -28.78
N ARG A 16 -32.23 16.94 -28.56
CA ARG A 16 -32.07 16.38 -27.22
C ARG A 16 -30.87 17.06 -26.56
N SER A 17 -31.13 18.24 -25.99
CA SER A 17 -30.31 18.79 -24.92
C SER A 17 -30.38 17.82 -23.74
N SER A 18 -29.29 17.12 -23.46
CA SER A 18 -29.15 16.39 -22.21
C SER A 18 -27.78 16.69 -21.64
N ALA A 19 -27.84 17.46 -20.56
CA ALA A 19 -26.80 18.01 -19.74
C ALA A 19 -25.51 17.17 -19.69
N THR A 20 -24.39 17.86 -19.88
CA THR A 20 -23.11 17.52 -19.27
C THR A 20 -23.35 17.14 -17.81
N ILE A 21 -23.33 15.85 -17.50
CA ILE A 21 -23.17 15.40 -16.12
C ILE A 21 -21.75 15.79 -15.76
N GLY A 22 -21.62 16.92 -15.08
CA GLY A 22 -20.37 17.29 -14.44
C GLY A 22 -19.94 16.13 -13.57
N ALA A 23 -18.85 15.48 -13.94
CA ALA A 23 -18.14 14.59 -13.06
C ALA A 23 -17.72 15.44 -11.85
N ASN A 24 -18.52 15.35 -10.79
CA ASN A 24 -18.19 15.95 -9.51
C ASN A 24 -17.04 15.11 -8.97
N ALA A 25 -15.82 15.46 -9.39
CA ALA A 25 -14.60 14.94 -8.81
C ALA A 25 -14.57 15.49 -7.39
N SER A 26 -15.20 14.76 -6.46
CA SER A 26 -14.97 14.93 -5.05
C SER A 26 -13.47 14.74 -4.86
N SER A 27 -12.75 15.83 -4.67
CA SER A 27 -11.37 15.78 -4.22
C SER A 27 -11.32 14.83 -3.03
N PRO A 28 -10.51 13.77 -3.05
CA PRO A 28 -10.43 12.89 -1.91
C PRO A 28 -10.06 13.74 -0.70
N SER A 29 -10.91 13.71 0.33
CA SER A 29 -10.58 14.30 1.62
C SER A 29 -9.23 13.74 2.07
N PRO A 30 -8.31 14.58 2.59
CA PRO A 30 -7.00 14.11 3.00
C PRO A 30 -7.17 13.00 4.05
N LYS A 31 -6.77 11.78 3.69
CA LYS A 31 -6.84 10.62 4.59
C LYS A 31 -6.01 10.89 5.83
N LEU A 32 -6.58 10.63 7.00
CA LEU A 32 -5.88 10.86 8.26
C LEU A 32 -4.84 9.76 8.52
N THR A 33 -3.63 9.94 7.99
CA THR A 33 -2.50 9.03 8.22
C THR A 33 -1.61 9.49 9.36
N LYS A 34 -1.11 8.55 10.16
CA LYS A 34 -0.15 8.78 11.24
C LYS A 34 1.13 7.98 10.97
N ILE A 35 2.27 8.53 11.40
CA ILE A 35 3.52 7.76 11.48
C ILE A 35 3.65 7.20 12.90
N SER A 36 3.75 5.87 13.00
CA SER A 36 4.06 5.18 14.25
C SER A 36 5.52 4.74 14.26
N ARG A 37 6.23 5.06 15.34
CA ARG A 37 7.64 4.71 15.55
C ARG A 37 7.76 3.54 16.52
N HIS A 38 8.46 2.49 16.10
CA HIS A 38 8.76 1.31 16.90
C HIS A 38 10.26 1.21 17.14
N HIS A 39 10.67 1.13 18.40
CA HIS A 39 12.07 1.08 18.80
C HIS A 39 12.47 -0.35 19.21
N PHE A 40 13.61 -0.81 18.69
CA PHE A 40 14.17 -2.14 18.96
C PHE A 40 15.59 -1.97 19.51
N SER A 41 15.82 -2.45 20.72
CA SER A 41 17.10 -2.38 21.42
C SER A 41 17.25 -3.57 22.35
N ASP A 42 18.49 -3.90 22.70
CA ASP A 42 18.77 -4.81 23.81
C ASP A 42 18.67 -4.02 25.13
N ASP A 43 18.17 -4.66 26.19
CA ASP A 43 18.07 -4.06 27.53
C ASP A 43 19.44 -3.94 28.23
N ASP A 44 20.46 -4.67 27.75
CA ASP A 44 21.79 -4.71 28.34
C ASP A 44 22.71 -3.60 27.80
N SER A 45 23.04 -2.66 28.68
CA SER A 45 23.87 -1.46 28.46
C SER A 45 25.33 -1.72 28.03
N ASN A 46 25.76 -2.97 27.90
CA ASN A 46 27.11 -3.36 27.47
C ASN A 46 27.19 -3.94 26.05
N ALA A 47 26.06 -4.13 25.35
CA ALA A 47 26.06 -4.53 23.95
C ALA A 47 25.96 -3.29 23.05
N SER A 48 27.07 -2.87 22.45
CA SER A 48 27.12 -1.85 21.39
C SER A 48 26.45 -2.31 20.07
N ALA A 49 25.62 -3.34 20.11
CA ALA A 49 25.07 -4.01 18.95
C ALA A 49 23.65 -3.51 18.61
N GLY A 50 23.58 -2.40 17.87
CA GLY A 50 22.61 -2.30 16.77
C GLY A 50 21.15 -1.99 17.11
N ALA A 51 20.86 -1.16 18.11
CA ALA A 51 19.52 -0.61 18.28
C ALA A 51 19.06 0.19 17.03
N PHE A 52 17.78 0.09 16.66
CA PHE A 52 17.20 0.89 15.59
C PHE A 52 15.72 1.19 15.82
N SER A 53 15.16 2.05 14.99
CA SER A 53 13.72 2.29 14.94
C SER A 53 13.17 2.07 13.55
N ILE A 54 11.92 1.63 13.49
CA ILE A 54 11.12 1.53 12.28
C ILE A 54 9.94 2.50 12.37
N ASP A 55 9.81 3.34 11.36
CA ASP A 55 8.68 4.26 11.19
C ASP A 55 7.72 3.68 10.14
N VAL A 56 6.49 3.33 10.55
CA VAL A 56 5.43 2.84 9.65
C VAL A 56 4.31 3.85 9.52
N ILE A 57 3.66 3.88 8.37
CA ILE A 57 2.50 4.73 8.11
C ILE A 57 1.24 3.88 8.33
N GLU A 58 0.33 4.39 9.17
CA GLU A 58 -0.96 3.77 9.46
C GLU A 58 -2.11 4.77 9.21
N SER A 59 -3.28 4.25 8.86
CA SER A 59 -4.51 5.02 8.66
C SER A 59 -5.58 4.57 9.64
N MET A 60 -6.24 5.54 10.29
CA MET A 60 -7.32 5.29 11.25
C MET A 60 -8.70 5.18 10.57
N GLU A 61 -8.78 5.48 9.27
CA GLU A 61 -10.03 5.57 8.51
C GLU A 61 -10.26 4.36 7.58
N GLU A 62 -9.32 3.41 7.52
CA GLU A 62 -9.40 2.28 6.60
C GLU A 62 -9.88 1.00 7.27
N GLU A 63 -10.77 0.29 6.58
CA GLU A 63 -11.37 -0.94 7.11
C GLU A 63 -10.32 -2.04 7.29
N TYR A 64 -9.32 -2.18 6.39
CA TYR A 64 -8.29 -3.23 6.45
C TYR A 64 -6.98 -2.84 5.71
N GLY A 65 -5.85 -3.41 6.14
CA GLY A 65 -4.55 -3.32 5.42
C GLY A 65 -3.64 -2.14 5.78
N MET A 66 -4.21 -1.01 6.21
CA MET A 66 -3.42 0.17 6.63
C MET A 66 -3.42 0.42 8.14
N PHE A 67 -3.90 -0.53 8.94
CA PHE A 67 -3.87 -0.51 10.41
C PHE A 67 -2.75 -1.41 10.95
N ILE A 68 -2.06 -0.99 12.01
CA ILE A 68 -1.08 -1.84 12.68
C ILE A 68 -1.79 -2.80 13.63
N TRP A 69 -1.83 -4.06 13.24
CA TRP A 69 -2.39 -5.13 14.07
C TRP A 69 -1.46 -5.45 15.26
N PRO A 70 -1.98 -5.75 16.46
CA PRO A 70 -1.15 -6.14 17.60
C PRO A 70 -0.22 -7.33 17.31
N CYS A 71 -0.66 -8.29 16.48
CA CYS A 71 0.16 -9.42 16.07
C CYS A 71 1.38 -9.01 15.22
N SER A 72 1.27 -7.93 14.45
CA SER A 72 2.37 -7.38 13.64
C SER A 72 3.48 -6.85 14.55
N ILE A 73 3.11 -6.16 15.64
CA ILE A 73 4.06 -5.68 16.65
C ILE A 73 4.76 -6.86 17.33
N VAL A 74 4.00 -7.88 17.75
CA VAL A 74 4.55 -9.09 18.40
C VAL A 74 5.51 -9.84 17.46
N LEU A 75 5.15 -9.98 16.18
CA LEU A 75 6.00 -10.65 15.20
C LEU A 75 7.28 -9.85 14.90
N ALA A 76 7.18 -8.53 14.82
CA ALA A 76 8.34 -7.66 14.63
C ALA A 76 9.33 -7.79 15.80
N GLU A 77 8.82 -7.84 17.05
CA GLU A 77 9.65 -8.09 18.22
C GLU A 77 10.29 -9.48 18.16
N TYR A 78 9.57 -10.51 17.75
CA TYR A 78 10.13 -11.85 17.56
C TYR A 78 11.28 -11.85 16.54
N VAL A 79 11.11 -11.18 15.40
CA VAL A 79 12.17 -11.06 14.38
C VAL A 79 13.40 -10.36 14.95
N TRP A 80 13.23 -9.28 15.71
CA TRP A 80 14.33 -8.57 16.39
C TRP A 80 15.06 -9.47 17.40
N GLN A 81 14.33 -10.18 18.26
CA GLN A 81 14.92 -11.09 19.25
C GLN A 81 15.64 -12.28 18.59
N GLN A 82 15.16 -12.70 17.42
CA GLN A 82 15.73 -13.79 16.62
C GLN A 82 16.60 -13.28 15.47
N ARG A 83 17.05 -12.02 15.49
CA ARG A 83 17.71 -11.32 14.36
C ARG A 83 18.83 -12.10 13.67
N LYS A 84 19.60 -12.88 14.43
CA LYS A 84 20.67 -13.74 13.89
C LYS A 84 20.18 -14.79 12.90
N ARG A 85 18.92 -15.25 13.03
CA ARG A 85 18.28 -16.23 12.14
C ARG A 85 17.82 -15.63 10.81
N PHE A 86 17.73 -14.31 10.72
CA PHE A 86 17.26 -13.59 9.53
C PHE A 86 18.39 -12.92 8.75
N LEU A 87 19.57 -12.79 9.36
CA LEU A 87 20.74 -12.20 8.72
C LEU A 87 21.13 -12.99 7.45
N ASN A 88 21.15 -12.30 6.30
CA ASN A 88 21.43 -12.86 4.97
C ASN A 88 20.45 -13.94 4.48
N GLU A 89 19.26 -14.05 5.10
CA GLU A 89 18.22 -14.97 4.65
C GLU A 89 17.25 -14.28 3.67
N SER A 90 16.62 -15.08 2.81
CA SER A 90 15.54 -14.62 1.93
C SER A 90 14.19 -14.77 2.64
N VAL A 91 13.46 -13.66 2.80
CA VAL A 91 12.20 -13.60 3.54
C VAL A 91 11.08 -13.07 2.64
N VAL A 92 9.94 -13.75 2.66
CA VAL A 92 8.71 -13.28 2.01
C VAL A 92 7.67 -13.01 3.09
N GLU A 93 7.16 -11.78 3.15
CA GLU A 93 6.04 -11.41 4.02
C GLU A 93 4.73 -11.47 3.21
N LEU A 94 3.78 -12.29 3.66
CA LEU A 94 2.45 -12.43 3.08
C LEU A 94 1.44 -11.60 3.88
N GLY A 95 0.67 -10.75 3.21
CA GLY A 95 -0.27 -9.85 3.88
C GLY A 95 0.45 -8.78 4.70
N ALA A 96 1.43 -8.12 4.07
CA ALA A 96 2.34 -7.20 4.74
C ALA A 96 1.63 -5.97 5.34
N GLY A 97 0.55 -5.47 4.74
CA GLY A 97 -0.17 -4.29 5.22
C GLY A 97 0.75 -3.07 5.45
N THR A 98 1.01 -2.75 6.72
CA THR A 98 1.94 -1.67 7.13
C THR A 98 3.42 -2.06 7.08
N SER A 99 3.74 -3.34 6.84
CA SER A 99 5.06 -3.95 6.64
C SER A 99 6.01 -3.95 7.84
N LEU A 100 5.54 -3.69 9.06
CA LEU A 100 6.40 -3.60 10.24
C LEU A 100 7.37 -4.80 10.42
N PRO A 101 6.93 -6.07 10.38
CA PRO A 101 7.82 -7.23 10.57
C PRO A 101 8.84 -7.39 9.44
N GLY A 102 8.43 -7.24 8.18
CA GLY A 102 9.34 -7.29 7.04
C GLY A 102 10.37 -6.17 7.04
N LEU A 103 10.00 -4.96 7.49
CA LEU A 103 10.96 -3.86 7.65
C LEU A 103 11.99 -4.15 8.74
N VAL A 104 11.58 -4.76 9.86
CA VAL A 104 12.50 -5.22 10.90
C VAL A 104 13.44 -6.31 10.36
N ALA A 105 12.90 -7.30 9.63
CA ALA A 105 13.69 -8.35 8.99
C ALA A 105 14.76 -7.77 8.06
N ALA A 106 14.39 -6.77 7.25
CA ALA A 106 15.32 -6.09 6.36
C ALA A 106 16.40 -5.32 7.14
N LYS A 107 16.06 -4.62 8.23
CA LYS A 107 17.06 -3.92 9.07
C LYS A 107 18.07 -4.84 9.73
N VAL A 108 17.68 -6.07 10.05
CA VAL A 108 18.60 -7.08 10.59
C VAL A 108 19.38 -7.84 9.52
N GLY A 109 19.22 -7.45 8.24
CA GLY A 109 20.05 -7.92 7.13
C GLY A 109 19.44 -9.01 6.25
N ALA A 110 18.12 -9.24 6.32
CA ALA A 110 17.43 -10.14 5.38
C ALA A 110 17.23 -9.49 3.99
N ASP A 111 17.15 -10.31 2.93
CA ASP A 111 16.60 -9.91 1.64
C ASP A 111 15.08 -10.14 1.66
N VAL A 112 14.31 -9.05 1.69
CA VAL A 112 12.86 -9.09 1.96
C VAL A 112 12.05 -8.80 0.71
N THR A 113 11.03 -9.63 0.49
CA THR A 113 9.94 -9.39 -0.45
C THR A 113 8.62 -9.23 0.30
N LEU A 114 8.05 -8.04 0.26
CA LEU A 114 6.74 -7.73 0.84
C LEU A 114 5.64 -8.02 -0.17
N THR A 115 4.59 -8.71 0.25
CA THR A 115 3.46 -9.06 -0.60
C THR A 115 2.12 -8.78 0.07
N ASP A 116 1.15 -8.31 -0.72
CA ASP A 116 -0.24 -8.14 -0.29
C ASP A 116 -1.22 -8.40 -1.45
N ILE A 117 -2.52 -8.28 -1.19
CA ILE A 117 -3.58 -8.50 -2.16
C ILE A 117 -3.62 -7.39 -3.22
N SER A 118 -3.66 -7.77 -4.49
CA SER A 118 -3.69 -6.84 -5.64
C SER A 118 -4.91 -5.92 -5.73
N SER A 119 -5.99 -6.21 -4.99
CA SER A 119 -7.17 -5.36 -4.98
C SER A 119 -6.94 -4.05 -4.20
N ASN A 120 -5.88 -3.95 -3.39
CA ASN A 120 -5.57 -2.75 -2.62
C ASN A 120 -4.20 -2.16 -3.02
N LEU A 121 -4.21 -1.27 -4.02
CA LEU A 121 -2.98 -0.59 -4.48
C LEU A 121 -2.43 0.41 -3.46
N GLU A 122 -3.27 0.91 -2.55
CA GLU A 122 -2.82 1.87 -1.54
C GLU A 122 -1.90 1.22 -0.53
N VAL A 123 -2.12 -0.06 -0.20
CA VAL A 123 -1.19 -0.87 0.60
C VAL A 123 0.17 -0.97 -0.09
N LEU A 124 0.22 -1.13 -1.42
CA LEU A 124 1.49 -1.12 -2.16
C LEU A 124 2.23 0.22 -2.03
N ASP A 125 1.51 1.31 -2.20
CA ASP A 125 2.08 2.65 -2.07
C ASP A 125 2.53 2.93 -0.63
N ASN A 126 1.79 2.43 0.35
CA ASN A 126 2.13 2.50 1.76
C ASN A 126 3.43 1.73 2.06
N MET A 127 3.53 0.47 1.63
CA MET A 127 4.75 -0.35 1.76
C MET A 127 5.97 0.37 1.17
N LYS A 128 5.85 0.91 -0.04
CA LYS A 128 6.95 1.65 -0.70
C LYS A 128 7.35 2.89 0.08
N ARG A 129 6.38 3.65 0.58
CA ARG A 129 6.63 4.85 1.40
C ARG A 129 7.32 4.50 2.71
N SER A 130 6.84 3.47 3.40
CA SER A 130 7.46 2.98 4.63
C SER A 130 8.89 2.46 4.38
N CYS A 131 9.15 1.76 3.27
CA CYS A 131 10.52 1.40 2.88
C CYS A 131 11.41 2.63 2.71
N GLY A 132 10.92 3.67 2.02
CA GLY A 132 11.65 4.92 1.80
C GLY A 132 11.99 5.66 3.09
N ILE A 133 11.03 5.82 4.00
CA ILE A 133 11.23 6.49 5.30
C ILE A 133 12.29 5.75 6.14
N ASN A 134 12.31 4.43 6.07
CA ASN A 134 13.28 3.60 6.80
C ASN A 134 14.62 3.41 6.08
N LYS A 135 14.81 4.03 4.91
CA LYS A 135 16.02 3.93 4.05
C LYS A 135 16.29 2.49 3.61
N LEU A 136 15.25 1.73 3.30
CA LEU A 136 15.29 0.32 2.90
C LEU A 136 14.92 0.16 1.41
N ASN A 137 15.65 0.84 0.54
CA ASN A 137 15.34 0.93 -0.89
C ASN A 137 15.57 -0.36 -1.68
N TYR A 138 16.11 -1.40 -1.05
CA TYR A 138 16.38 -2.72 -1.67
C TYR A 138 15.25 -3.73 -1.47
N ILE A 139 14.25 -3.42 -0.64
CA ILE A 139 13.10 -4.30 -0.43
C ILE A 139 12.22 -4.32 -1.67
N ARG A 140 11.82 -5.52 -2.09
CA ARG A 140 10.87 -5.71 -3.19
C ARG A 140 9.45 -5.66 -2.62
N ALA A 141 8.59 -4.81 -3.17
CA ALA A 141 7.19 -4.71 -2.75
C ALA A 141 6.26 -5.00 -3.92
N HIS A 142 5.39 -5.99 -3.76
CA HIS A 142 4.51 -6.48 -4.82
C HIS A 142 3.10 -6.69 -4.28
N VAL A 143 2.10 -6.57 -5.15
CA VAL A 143 0.75 -7.02 -4.85
C VAL A 143 0.33 -8.05 -5.89
N GLY A 144 -0.26 -9.16 -5.44
CA GLY A 144 -0.56 -10.33 -6.25
C GLY A 144 -2.06 -10.56 -6.45
N ARG A 145 -2.47 -11.02 -7.64
CA ARG A 145 -3.79 -11.64 -7.82
C ARG A 145 -3.72 -13.07 -7.32
N MET A 146 -4.78 -13.55 -6.67
CA MET A 146 -4.93 -14.96 -6.34
C MET A 146 -4.67 -15.80 -7.62
N GLY A 147 -3.66 -16.67 -7.59
CA GLY A 147 -3.31 -17.57 -8.70
C GLY A 147 -2.07 -17.24 -9.53
N ARG A 148 -1.34 -16.14 -9.27
CA ARG A 148 0.00 -15.92 -9.83
C ARG A 148 0.94 -15.30 -8.79
N ILE A 149 1.68 -16.16 -8.09
CA ILE A 149 2.92 -15.77 -7.42
C ILE A 149 4.04 -16.34 -8.31
N LEU A 150 4.73 -15.48 -9.05
CA LEU A 150 6.02 -15.83 -9.64
C LEU A 150 7.07 -15.44 -8.59
N ILE A 151 7.55 -16.45 -7.87
CA ILE A 151 8.81 -16.43 -7.10
C ILE A 151 9.92 -16.98 -7.99
#